data_AF-A0A484X7Z6-F1
#
_entry.id   AF-A0A484X7Z6-F1
#
_cell.length_a   1.000
_cell.length_b   1.000
_cell.length_c   1.000
_cell.angle_alpha   90.00
_cell.angle_beta   90.00
_cell.angle_gamma   90.00
#
_symmetry.space_group_name_H-M   'P 1'
#
loop_
_entity.id
_entity.type
_entity.pdbx_description
1 polymer ?
#
loop_
_entity_poly.entity_id
_entity_poly.type
_entity_poly.pdbx_seq_one_letter_code
_entity_poly.pdbx_strand_id
1 'polypeptide(L)'
;MVWSAGRVQSVAVRLVVEREREIKAFVPEEFWEVDASTTTPSGEALALQVTHQNDKPFRPVNKEQTQAAVSLLEKARYSVLEREDKPTTSKPGAPFITSTLQQAASTPSWIWREKNHDDGSAFV
;
A
#
# COMPACT_ATOMS: atom_id res chain seq x y z
N MET A 1 21.96 38.81 -11.44
CA MET A 1 21.30 37.52 -11.15
C MET A 1 19.96 37.84 -10.50
N VAL A 2 18.89 37.90 -11.30
CA VAL A 2 17.55 38.29 -10.79
C VAL A 2 16.83 37.01 -10.37
N TRP A 3 16.57 36.89 -9.07
CA TRP A 3 15.77 35.80 -8.52
C TRP A 3 14.30 36.14 -8.79
N SER A 4 13.70 35.50 -9.79
CA SER A 4 12.28 35.71 -10.11
C SER A 4 11.41 35.09 -9.01
N ALA A 5 10.72 35.92 -8.24
CA ALA A 5 9.84 35.49 -7.14
C ALA A 5 8.37 35.76 -7.51
N GLY A 6 7.74 34.82 -8.22
CA GLY A 6 6.28 34.83 -8.46
C GLY A 6 5.51 34.18 -7.29
N ARG A 7 4.36 34.75 -6.89
CA ARG A 7 3.51 34.28 -5.77
C ARG A 7 3.13 32.79 -5.85
N VAL A 8 2.97 32.26 -7.05
CA VAL A 8 2.60 30.84 -7.31
C VAL A 8 3.84 29.96 -7.39
N GLN A 9 4.94 30.47 -7.97
CA GLN A 9 6.18 29.72 -8.14
C GLN A 9 6.88 29.48 -6.79
N SER A 10 6.82 30.44 -5.87
CA SER A 10 7.41 30.29 -4.54
C SER A 10 6.72 29.22 -3.68
N VAL A 11 5.40 29.03 -3.81
CA VAL A 11 4.64 28.02 -3.07
C VAL A 11 4.90 26.61 -3.62
N ALA A 12 4.96 26.45 -4.94
CA ALA A 12 5.28 25.16 -5.56
C ALA A 12 6.68 24.67 -5.14
N VAL A 13 7.68 25.57 -5.17
CA VAL A 13 9.04 25.26 -4.70
C VAL A 13 9.04 24.94 -3.20
N ARG A 14 8.24 25.64 -2.40
CA ARG A 14 8.10 25.36 -0.97
C ARG A 14 7.59 23.94 -0.71
N LEU A 15 6.55 23.47 -1.40
CA LEU A 15 6.01 22.10 -1.23
C LEU A 15 7.06 21.03 -1.54
N VAL A 16 7.84 21.22 -2.61
CA VAL A 16 8.92 20.28 -2.97
C VAL A 16 10.01 20.27 -1.90
N VAL A 17 10.43 21.45 -1.42
CA VAL A 17 11.45 21.56 -0.37
C VAL A 17 10.98 21.00 0.96
N GLU A 18 9.71 21.19 1.33
CA GLU A 18 9.11 20.57 2.52
C GLU A 18 9.13 19.04 2.40
N ARG A 19 8.70 18.48 1.27
CA ARG A 19 8.75 17.04 1.04
C ARG A 19 10.17 16.48 1.06
N GLU A 20 11.13 17.19 0.48
CA GLU A 20 12.55 16.80 0.50
C GLU A 20 13.13 16.83 1.93
N ARG A 21 12.73 17.80 2.75
CA ARG A 21 13.12 17.86 4.16
C ARG A 21 12.51 16.71 4.95
N GLU A 22 11.26 16.35 4.71
CA GLU A 22 10.62 15.17 5.32
C GLU A 22 11.36 13.89 4.97
N ILE A 23 11.72 13.70 3.69
CA ILE A 23 12.47 12.53 3.24
C ILE A 23 13.86 12.48 3.91
N LYS A 24 14.55 13.62 4.04
CA LYS A 24 15.86 13.69 4.71
C LYS A 24 15.78 13.48 6.22
N ALA A 25 14.69 13.91 6.85
CA ALA A 25 14.44 13.72 8.27
C ALA A 25 13.84 12.34 8.58
N PHE A 26 13.44 11.58 7.56
CA PHE A 26 12.87 10.25 7.73
C PHE A 26 13.96 9.28 8.22
N VAL A 27 13.79 8.77 9.44
CA VAL A 27 14.60 7.70 10.01
C VAL A 27 13.80 6.41 9.83
N PRO A 28 14.25 5.46 8.99
CA PRO A 28 13.56 4.19 8.83
C PRO A 28 13.54 3.41 10.15
N GLU A 29 12.35 3.02 10.58
CA GLU A 29 12.18 2.14 11.74
C GLU A 29 12.02 0.70 11.26
N GLU A 30 12.69 -0.23 11.95
CA GLU A 30 12.54 -1.65 11.68
C GLU A 30 11.21 -2.14 12.26
N PHE A 31 10.36 -2.68 11.40
CA PHE A 31 9.15 -3.35 11.78
C PHE A 31 9.08 -4.70 11.07
N TRP A 32 8.51 -5.68 11.76
CA TRP A 32 8.33 -7.01 11.24
C TRP A 32 6.84 -7.31 11.12
N GLU A 33 6.48 -7.99 10.05
CA GLU A 33 5.15 -8.57 9.84
C GLU A 33 5.27 -10.10 9.93
N VAL A 34 4.22 -10.75 10.40
CA VAL A 34 4.17 -12.21 10.48
C VAL A 34 2.96 -12.68 9.69
N ASP A 35 3.24 -13.48 8.67
CA ASP A 35 2.25 -14.12 7.82
C ASP A 35 2.16 -15.61 8.17
N ALA A 36 0.93 -16.10 8.28
CA ALA A 36 0.60 -17.50 8.49
C ALA A 36 -0.05 -18.08 7.23
N SER A 37 0.66 -18.97 6.54
CA SER A 37 0.08 -19.79 5.48
C SER A 37 -0.73 -20.93 6.10
N THR A 38 -2.06 -20.79 6.10
CA THR A 38 -2.98 -21.80 6.59
C THR A 38 -3.68 -22.52 5.45
N THR A 39 -4.24 -23.69 5.72
CA THR A 39 -5.06 -24.43 4.76
C THR A 39 -6.47 -24.58 5.33
N THR A 40 -7.48 -24.27 4.54
CA THR A 40 -8.88 -24.48 4.93
C THR A 40 -9.19 -25.98 5.02
N PRO A 41 -10.27 -26.38 5.69
CA PRO A 41 -10.74 -27.77 5.64
C PRO A 41 -11.04 -28.28 4.23
N SER A 42 -11.28 -27.38 3.26
CA SER A 42 -11.48 -27.72 1.84
C SER A 42 -10.16 -27.91 1.06
N GLY A 43 -9.00 -27.68 1.69
CA GLY A 43 -7.68 -27.80 1.04
C GLY A 43 -7.20 -26.54 0.33
N GLU A 44 -7.90 -25.41 0.49
CA GLU A 44 -7.50 -24.13 -0.11
C GLU A 44 -6.46 -23.42 0.74
N ALA A 45 -5.45 -22.82 0.09
CA ALA A 45 -4.45 -22.01 0.78
C ALA A 45 -5.05 -20.66 1.19
N LEU A 46 -4.94 -20.33 2.48
CA LEU A 46 -5.39 -19.06 3.04
C LEU A 46 -4.22 -18.41 3.78
N ALA A 47 -3.70 -17.31 3.21
CA ALA A 47 -2.72 -16.48 3.88
C ALA A 47 -3.42 -15.57 4.90
N LEU A 48 -2.93 -15.58 6.13
CA LEU A 48 -3.43 -14.76 7.23
C LEU A 48 -2.30 -13.90 7.77
N GLN A 49 -2.50 -12.59 7.88
CA GLN A 49 -1.54 -11.69 8.50
C GLN A 49 -1.91 -11.48 9.98
N VAL A 50 -0.92 -11.52 10.86
CA VAL A 50 -1.13 -11.26 12.29
C VAL A 50 -1.34 -9.77 12.52
N THR A 51 -2.55 -9.39 12.92
CA THR A 51 -2.91 -7.97 13.15
C THR A 51 -2.82 -7.57 14.62
N HIS A 52 -3.21 -8.47 15.55
CA HIS A 52 -3.30 -8.20 16.98
C HIS A 52 -2.72 -9.33 17.82
N GLN A 53 -2.09 -8.97 18.94
CA GLN A 53 -1.68 -9.89 19.99
C GLN A 53 -2.08 -9.29 21.34
N ASN A 54 -2.86 -10.02 22.15
CA ASN A 54 -3.42 -9.53 23.42
C ASN A 54 -4.12 -8.16 23.30
N ASP A 55 -4.99 -8.01 22.30
CA ASP A 55 -5.76 -6.79 21.99
C ASP A 55 -4.90 -5.55 21.66
N LYS A 56 -3.60 -5.73 21.41
CA LYS A 56 -2.69 -4.66 20.97
C LYS A 56 -2.28 -4.89 19.52
N PRO A 57 -2.08 -3.81 18.74
CA PRO A 57 -1.58 -3.92 17.38
C PRO A 57 -0.23 -4.62 17.38
N PHE A 58 -0.13 -5.71 16.62
CA PHE A 58 1.08 -6.51 16.53
C PHE A 58 2.06 -5.86 15.55
N ARG A 59 3.06 -5.16 16.08
CA ARG A 59 4.16 -4.56 15.31
C ARG A 59 5.48 -4.79 16.05
N PRO A 60 6.04 -6.02 15.98
CA PRO A 60 7.34 -6.31 16.57
C PRO A 60 8.44 -5.45 15.93
N VAL A 61 9.25 -4.84 16.78
CA VAL A 61 10.36 -3.94 16.38
C VAL A 61 11.72 -4.65 16.37
N ASN A 62 11.76 -5.94 16.76
CA ASN A 62 13.00 -6.70 16.87
C ASN A 62 12.77 -8.19 16.57
N LYS A 63 13.79 -8.85 16.02
CA LYS A 63 13.80 -10.26 15.66
C LYS A 63 13.42 -11.19 16.82
N GLU A 64 13.85 -10.88 18.04
CA GLU A 64 13.51 -11.70 19.22
C GLU A 64 12.00 -11.69 19.53
N GLN A 65 11.34 -10.54 19.39
CA GLN A 65 9.89 -10.42 19.59
C GLN A 65 9.15 -11.17 18.49
N THR A 66 9.60 -11.06 17.25
CA THR A 66 9.05 -11.81 16.11
C THR A 66 9.20 -13.31 16.33
N GLN A 67 10.38 -13.79 16.74
CA GLN A 67 10.62 -15.22 16.98
C GLN A 67 9.77 -15.77 18.12
N ALA A 68 9.63 -15.01 19.22
CA ALA A 68 8.77 -15.40 20.34
C ALA A 68 7.29 -15.50 19.89
N ALA A 69 6.83 -14.55 19.07
CA ALA A 69 5.49 -14.61 18.49
C ALA A 69 5.30 -15.80 17.55
N VAL A 70 6.27 -16.08 16.67
CA VAL A 70 6.25 -17.25 15.77
C VAL A 70 6.16 -18.54 16.56
N SER A 71 6.98 -18.73 17.60
CA SER A 71 6.93 -19.94 18.43
C SER A 71 5.61 -20.12 19.20
N LEU A 72 4.89 -19.04 19.51
CA LEU A 72 3.54 -19.10 20.05
C LEU A 72 2.51 -19.48 18.99
N LEU A 73 2.63 -18.89 17.80
CA LEU A 73 1.74 -19.10 16.65
C LEU A 73 1.86 -20.51 16.05
N GLU A 74 3.05 -21.11 16.06
CA GLU A 74 3.27 -22.50 15.64
C GLU A 74 2.52 -23.51 16.50
N LYS A 75 2.34 -23.21 17.80
CA LYS A 75 1.63 -24.06 18.76
C LYS A 75 0.14 -23.73 18.87
N ALA A 76 -0.27 -22.58 18.33
CA ALA A 76 -1.64 -22.12 18.38
C ALA A 76 -2.52 -22.92 17.41
N ARG A 77 -3.77 -23.15 17.81
CA ARG A 77 -4.80 -23.65 16.89
C ARG A 77 -5.54 -22.47 16.29
N TYR A 78 -5.61 -22.43 14.96
CA TYR A 78 -6.31 -21.39 14.23
C TYR A 78 -7.78 -21.77 14.10
N SER A 79 -8.66 -20.83 14.45
CA SER A 79 -10.11 -20.92 14.20
C SER A 79 -10.57 -19.61 13.61
N VAL A 80 -11.47 -19.68 12.63
CA VAL A 80 -12.08 -18.48 12.04
C VAL A 80 -13.00 -17.86 13.08
N LEU A 81 -12.66 -16.65 13.54
CA LEU A 81 -13.48 -15.90 14.51
C LEU A 81 -14.66 -15.21 13.82
N GLU A 82 -14.41 -14.60 12.67
CA GLU A 82 -15.39 -13.82 11.93
C GLU A 82 -15.13 -13.97 10.43
N ARG A 83 -16.20 -14.07 9.65
CA ARG A 83 -16.18 -14.03 8.19
C ARG A 83 -17.21 -13.02 7.72
N GLU A 84 -16.73 -11.91 7.18
CA GLU A 84 -17.58 -10.88 6.58
C GLU A 84 -17.51 -10.99 5.05
N ASP A 85 -18.60 -11.45 4.42
CA ASP A 85 -18.73 -11.45 2.96
C ASP A 85 -19.49 -10.19 2.55
N LYS A 86 -18.75 -9.14 2.19
CA LYS A 86 -19.34 -7.87 1.78
C LYS A 86 -19.18 -7.64 0.28
N PRO A 87 -20.28 -7.41 -0.47
CA PRO A 87 -20.17 -7.04 -1.88
C PRO A 87 -19.62 -5.61 -1.98
N THR A 88 -18.38 -5.48 -2.44
CA THR A 88 -17.77 -4.19 -2.75
C THR A 88 -18.04 -3.82 -4.21
N THR A 89 -18.62 -2.64 -4.44
CA THR A 89 -18.77 -2.05 -5.79
C THR A 89 -17.84 -0.86 -5.93
N SER A 90 -17.13 -0.78 -7.06
CA SER A 90 -16.37 0.42 -7.42
C SER A 90 -17.19 1.22 -8.42
N LYS A 91 -17.37 2.52 -8.14
CA LYS A 91 -18.06 3.43 -9.06
C LYS A 91 -17.06 3.93 -10.11
N PRO A 92 -17.51 4.17 -11.36
CA PRO A 92 -16.67 4.83 -12.34
C PRO A 92 -16.25 6.21 -11.83
N GLY A 93 -15.03 6.62 -12.18
CA GLY A 93 -14.54 7.95 -11.87
C GLY A 93 -15.42 9.03 -12.50
N ALA A 94 -15.45 10.21 -11.87
CA ALA A 94 -16.08 11.38 -12.45
C ALA A 94 -15.48 11.70 -13.83
N PRO A 95 -16.24 12.36 -14.74
CA PRO A 95 -15.69 12.83 -16.02
C PRO A 95 -14.48 13.73 -15.78
N PHE A 96 -13.50 13.66 -16.69
CA PHE A 96 -12.24 14.38 -16.54
C PHE A 96 -12.46 15.90 -16.55
N ILE A 97 -11.88 16.55 -15.55
CA ILE A 97 -11.56 17.99 -15.58
C ILE A 97 -10.07 18.17 -15.91
N THR A 98 -9.64 19.39 -16.22
CA THR A 98 -8.26 19.67 -16.66
C THR A 98 -7.20 19.12 -15.70
N SER A 99 -7.37 19.27 -14.39
CA SER A 99 -6.44 18.74 -13.38
C SER A 99 -6.45 17.21 -13.30
N THR A 100 -7.62 16.56 -13.35
CA THR A 100 -7.73 15.09 -13.31
C THR A 100 -7.21 14.45 -14.60
N LEU A 101 -7.39 15.12 -15.75
CA LEU A 101 -6.80 14.69 -17.03
C LEU A 101 -5.27 14.76 -16.98
N GLN A 102 -4.71 15.85 -16.46
CA GLN A 102 -3.27 16.00 -16.27
C GLN A 102 -2.70 14.95 -15.31
N GLN A 103 -3.38 14.70 -14.19
CA GLN A 103 -2.98 13.65 -13.23
C GLN A 103 -3.02 12.26 -13.88
N ALA A 104 -4.11 11.92 -14.56
CA ALA A 104 -4.28 10.65 -15.26
C ALA A 104 -3.17 10.43 -16.30
N ALA A 105 -2.96 11.39 -17.20
CA ALA A 105 -1.93 11.30 -18.24
C ALA A 105 -0.50 11.21 -17.67
N SER A 106 -0.25 11.81 -16.51
CA SER A 106 1.05 11.76 -15.84
C SER A 106 1.33 10.45 -15.09
N THR A 107 0.31 9.64 -14.81
CA THR A 107 0.49 8.36 -14.11
C THR A 107 0.92 7.24 -15.06
N PRO A 108 1.89 6.38 -14.67
CA PRO A 108 2.39 5.30 -15.52
C PRO A 108 1.30 4.35 -16.03
N SER A 109 0.25 4.11 -15.23
CA SER A 109 -0.84 3.19 -15.61
C SER A 109 -1.54 3.57 -16.91
N TRP A 110 -1.58 4.86 -17.28
CA TRP A 110 -2.13 5.30 -18.57
C TRP A 110 -1.15 5.11 -19.72
N ILE A 111 0.13 5.42 -19.49
CA ILE A 111 1.22 5.21 -20.45
C ILE A 111 1.35 3.73 -20.82
N TRP A 112 1.19 2.83 -19.84
CA TRP A 112 1.15 1.39 -20.09
C TRP A 112 -0.13 0.97 -20.83
N ARG A 113 -1.30 1.55 -20.53
CA ARG A 113 -2.56 1.20 -21.20
C ARG A 113 -2.60 1.61 -22.67
N GLU A 114 -2.01 2.77 -23.01
CA GLU A 114 -1.95 3.27 -24.39
C GLU A 114 -0.99 2.44 -25.24
N LYS A 115 0.22 2.14 -24.73
CA LYS A 115 1.18 1.27 -25.44
C LYS A 115 0.67 -0.14 -25.71
N ASN A 116 -0.14 -0.71 -24.82
CA ASN A 116 -0.72 -2.04 -25.01
C ASN A 116 -1.97 -2.06 -25.92
N HIS A 117 -2.52 -0.89 -26.30
CA HIS A 117 -3.66 -0.81 -27.21
C HIS A 117 -3.22 -0.78 -28.69
N ASP A 118 -1.98 -0.38 -28.96
CA ASP A 118 -1.40 -0.38 -30.30
C ASP A 118 -0.84 -1.76 -30.72
N ASP A 119 -0.47 -2.61 -29.75
CA ASP A 119 -0.06 -3.99 -30.00
C ASP A 119 -1.26 -4.93 -29.84
N GLY A 120 -2.07 -5.00 -30.90
CA GLY A 120 -3.16 -5.96 -31.03
C GLY A 120 -2.68 -7.41 -30.92
N SER A 121 -2.62 -7.93 -29.71
CA SER A 121 -2.73 -9.35 -29.42
C SER A 121 -3.51 -9.51 -28.12
N ALA A 122 -4.78 -9.86 -28.29
CA ALA A 122 -5.63 -10.33 -27.22
C ALA A 122 -4.93 -11.48 -26.48
N PHE A 123 -4.76 -11.34 -25.17
CA PHE A 123 -4.59 -12.47 -24.30
C PHE A 123 -5.81 -12.55 -23.38
N VAL A 124 -6.46 -13.71 -23.52
CA VAL A 124 -7.53 -14.29 -22.69
C VAL A 124 -7.14 -14.28 -21.21
#